data_AF-A0A557R5W0-F1
#
_entry.id   AF-A0A557R5W0-F1
#
_cell.length_a   1.000
_cell.length_b   1.000
_cell.length_c   1.000
_cell.angle_alpha   90.00
_cell.angle_beta   90.00
_cell.angle_gamma   90.00
#
_symmetry.space_group_name_H-M   'P 1'
#
loop_
_entity.id
_entity.type
_entity.pdbx_description
1 polymer ?
#
loop_
_entity_poly.entity_id
_entity_poly.type
_entity_poly.pdbx_seq_one_letter_code
_entity_poly.pdbx_strand_id
1 'polypeptide(L)'
;MNNNTKLYSYCRLCDIIADDGDNLSSKTATLSGLTRRDLDRRALAAKIGVQVASETGGKVPHPIRLDLWLINLEYTQRGIPPVFRNLPDLNDDDPAQVADLFAIDLAWLAARYPCHSPLFKRWQGVFKAASLLSTADYIAENHPRREPHWFCKGLALTDDQERELHIIKHDRHRRELDRLTDQREEVRIRLAAAYHGRDDRYKTDDHIATIARRVAVWFCGSLAGWKKPQRIADLLLAYTGDAISRQLAAKIVAQVHRDIPESKPRTRRSIRKI
;
A
#
# COMPACT_ATOMS: atom_id res chain seq x y z
N MET A 1 1.45 -34.10 -4.07
CA MET A 1 2.49 -33.38 -3.31
C MET A 1 3.51 -32.86 -4.30
N ASN A 2 3.44 -31.58 -4.68
CA ASN A 2 4.44 -30.93 -5.52
C ASN A 2 4.78 -29.58 -4.88
N ASN A 3 6.04 -29.47 -4.45
CA ASN A 3 6.63 -28.32 -3.77
C ASN A 3 6.76 -27.16 -4.76
N ASN A 4 6.01 -26.08 -4.51
CA ASN A 4 6.13 -24.84 -5.24
C ASN A 4 6.97 -23.86 -4.39
N THR A 5 8.29 -24.09 -4.39
CA THR A 5 9.26 -23.19 -3.75
C THR A 5 9.40 -21.94 -4.63
N LYS A 6 8.52 -20.95 -4.41
CA LYS A 6 8.74 -19.61 -4.94
C LYS A 6 9.94 -19.01 -4.20
N LEU A 7 11.07 -18.91 -4.89
CA LEU A 7 12.22 -18.10 -4.48
C LEU A 7 11.74 -16.65 -4.30
N TYR A 8 11.66 -16.21 -3.05
CA TYR A 8 11.37 -14.83 -2.70
C TYR A 8 12.49 -13.93 -3.22
N SER A 9 12.12 -12.98 -4.07
CA SER A 9 13.02 -11.95 -4.56
C SER A 9 13.48 -11.09 -3.38
N TYR A 10 14.79 -11.13 -3.12
CA TYR A 10 15.49 -10.39 -2.08
C TYR A 10 15.20 -8.88 -2.18
N CYS A 11 14.87 -8.29 -1.04
CA CYS A 11 14.55 -6.87 -0.89
C CYS A 11 15.82 -6.01 -1.07
N ARG A 12 15.88 -5.17 -2.11
CA ARG A 12 16.96 -4.18 -2.36
C ARG A 12 17.04 -3.04 -1.32
N LEU A 13 16.18 -3.00 -0.31
CA LEU A 13 16.13 -1.92 0.68
C LEU A 13 17.09 -2.13 1.87
N CYS A 14 17.62 -3.34 2.07
CA CYS A 14 18.63 -3.58 3.10
C CYS A 14 20.00 -2.98 2.74
N ASP A 15 20.30 -2.82 1.45
CA ASP A 15 21.60 -2.33 0.99
C ASP A 15 21.75 -0.80 1.17
N ILE A 16 20.64 -0.05 1.24
CA ILE A 16 20.67 1.42 1.40
C ILE A 16 20.94 1.82 2.86
N ILE A 17 20.67 0.95 3.83
CA ILE A 17 20.87 1.24 5.27
C ILE A 17 22.26 0.78 5.75
N ALA A 18 22.96 -0.05 4.96
CA ALA A 18 24.25 -0.62 5.36
C ALA A 18 25.48 0.28 5.09
N ASP A 19 25.35 1.34 4.28
CA ASP A 19 26.54 2.03 3.71
C ASP A 19 27.03 3.27 4.51
N ASP A 20 26.31 3.72 5.54
CA ASP A 20 26.67 4.93 6.32
C ASP A 20 27.28 4.62 7.71
N GLY A 21 27.83 3.41 7.90
CA GLY A 21 28.14 2.87 9.23
C GLY A 21 29.60 2.76 9.66
N ASP A 22 30.58 3.04 8.81
CA ASP A 22 32.00 2.85 9.16
C ASP A 22 32.70 4.18 9.47
N ASN A 23 32.45 4.67 10.69
CA ASN A 23 33.44 5.36 11.52
C ASN A 23 32.76 5.84 12.81
N LEU A 24 32.97 5.12 13.92
CA LEU A 24 33.14 5.71 15.25
C LEU A 24 33.52 4.61 16.27
N SER A 25 34.82 4.49 16.48
CA SER A 25 35.42 3.89 17.66
C SER A 25 35.12 4.76 18.88
N SER A 26 34.57 4.16 19.95
CA SER A 26 35.09 4.19 21.32
C SER A 26 34.01 4.19 22.41
N LYS A 27 34.10 3.16 23.26
CA LYS A 27 33.89 3.13 24.71
C LYS A 27 32.92 4.16 25.34
N THR A 28 31.77 3.66 25.80
CA THR A 28 31.23 4.04 27.13
C THR A 28 30.41 2.89 27.72
N ALA A 29 30.66 2.66 29.00
CA ALA A 29 30.17 1.55 29.79
C ALA A 29 28.70 1.70 30.22
N THR A 30 28.14 0.53 30.48
CA THR A 30 26.87 0.15 31.08
C THR A 30 26.38 1.04 32.23
N LEU A 31 25.15 1.56 32.11
CA LEU A 31 24.13 1.67 33.16
C LEU A 31 22.80 2.02 32.47
N SER A 32 21.82 1.11 32.57
CA SER A 32 20.64 0.95 31.71
C SER A 32 20.99 0.41 30.31
N GLY A 33 20.67 -0.87 30.06
CA GLY A 33 20.99 -1.59 28.80
C GLY A 33 20.18 -1.13 27.58
N LEU A 34 20.06 0.17 27.37
CA LEU A 34 19.43 0.78 26.21
C LEU A 34 20.51 1.45 25.39
N THR A 35 20.66 1.05 24.14
CA THR A 35 21.54 1.72 23.21
C THR A 35 21.00 3.12 22.91
N ARG A 36 21.84 4.04 22.42
CA ARG A 36 21.38 5.38 21.99
C ARG A 36 20.25 5.29 20.95
N ARG A 37 20.28 4.26 20.09
CA ARG A 37 19.19 3.95 19.15
C ARG A 37 17.88 3.59 19.85
N ASP A 38 17.92 2.89 20.99
CA ASP A 38 16.73 2.54 21.76
C ASP A 38 16.13 3.75 22.47
N LEU A 39 16.97 4.67 22.94
CA LEU A 39 16.53 5.94 23.51
C LEU A 39 15.88 6.85 22.45
N ASP A 40 16.47 6.93 21.26
CA ASP A 40 15.90 7.69 20.13
C ASP A 40 14.58 7.08 19.65
N ARG A 41 14.49 5.74 19.60
CA ARG A 41 13.23 5.01 19.29
C ARG A 41 12.15 5.26 20.34
N ARG A 42 12.48 5.30 21.63
CA ARG A 42 11.54 5.64 22.71
C ARG A 42 11.08 7.09 22.63
N ALA A 43 12.00 8.02 22.40
CA ALA A 43 11.67 9.44 22.24
C ALA A 43 10.77 9.68 21.02
N LEU A 44 11.07 8.99 19.91
CA LEU A 44 10.23 9.02 18.72
C LEU A 44 8.84 8.43 19.02
N ALA A 45 8.76 7.22 19.59
CA ALA A 45 7.51 6.56 19.96
C ALA A 45 6.62 7.45 20.86
N ALA A 46 7.21 8.07 21.88
CA ALA A 46 6.51 9.03 22.75
C ALA A 46 5.96 10.24 21.98
N LYS A 47 6.71 10.74 20.99
CA LYS A 47 6.31 11.89 20.16
C LYS A 47 5.18 11.58 19.17
N ILE A 48 5.06 10.31 18.73
CA ILE A 48 3.96 9.84 17.86
C ILE A 48 2.73 9.37 18.65
N GLY A 49 2.73 9.50 19.98
CA GLY A 49 1.64 9.02 20.83
C GLY A 49 1.58 7.50 20.92
N VAL A 50 2.62 6.78 20.50
CA VAL A 50 2.80 5.36 20.83
C VAL A 50 3.28 5.35 22.29
N GLN A 51 2.34 5.22 23.22
CA GLN A 51 2.69 4.92 24.60
C GLN A 51 3.45 3.59 24.61
N VAL A 52 4.78 3.66 24.66
CA VAL A 52 5.61 2.51 25.01
C VAL A 52 5.24 2.22 26.44
N ALA A 53 4.38 1.22 26.65
CA ALA A 53 3.82 0.86 27.94
C ALA A 53 4.95 0.60 28.94
N SER A 54 5.36 1.63 29.67
CA SER A 54 6.03 1.50 30.95
C SER A 54 4.98 1.76 32.00
N GLU A 55 4.71 0.74 32.82
CA GLU A 55 4.02 0.77 34.13
C GLU A 55 2.59 0.22 34.23
N THR A 56 1.82 0.03 33.14
CA THR A 56 0.47 -0.58 33.24
C THR A 56 0.31 -1.86 32.44
N GLY A 57 1.08 -2.92 32.74
CA GLY A 57 0.81 -4.32 32.32
C GLY A 57 0.54 -4.59 30.83
N GLY A 58 0.69 -3.60 29.96
CA GLY A 58 0.40 -3.65 28.54
C GLY A 58 1.57 -4.33 27.84
N LYS A 59 1.29 -5.38 27.07
CA LYS A 59 2.30 -6.07 26.28
C LYS A 59 3.04 -5.03 25.43
N VAL A 60 4.34 -4.86 25.68
CA VAL A 60 5.21 -4.02 24.85
C VAL A 60 5.11 -4.56 23.41
N PRO A 61 4.85 -3.72 22.39
CA PRO A 61 4.84 -4.18 21.01
C PRO A 61 6.17 -4.84 20.69
N HIS A 62 6.14 -6.04 20.11
CA HIS A 62 7.34 -6.76 19.69
C HIS A 62 8.21 -5.82 18.81
N PRO A 63 9.55 -5.76 18.98
CA PRO A 63 10.40 -4.75 18.31
C PRO A 63 10.21 -4.64 16.79
N ILE A 64 9.95 -5.77 16.13
CA ILE A 64 9.65 -5.84 14.68
C ILE A 64 8.39 -5.03 14.33
N ARG A 65 7.39 -4.97 15.21
CA ARG A 65 6.15 -4.20 15.02
C ARG A 65 6.41 -2.69 15.00
N LEU A 66 7.37 -2.21 15.79
CA LEU A 66 7.70 -0.79 15.84
C LEU A 66 8.35 -0.32 14.53
N ASP A 67 9.30 -1.08 14.00
CA ASP A 67 9.99 -0.72 12.76
C ASP A 67 9.02 -0.71 11.56
N LEU A 68 8.17 -1.74 11.43
CA LEU A 68 7.13 -1.79 10.41
C LEU A 68 6.14 -0.62 10.55
N TRP A 69 5.76 -0.28 11.78
CA TRP A 69 4.87 0.84 12.05
C TRP A 69 5.47 2.19 11.65
N LEU A 70 6.75 2.43 11.98
CA LEU A 70 7.46 3.66 11.61
C LEU A 70 7.57 3.80 10.08
N ILE A 71 7.91 2.71 9.38
CA ILE A 71 7.94 2.67 7.92
C ILE A 71 6.56 2.96 7.34
N ASN A 72 5.50 2.39 7.92
CA ASN A 72 4.12 2.66 7.52
C ASN A 72 3.75 4.15 7.66
N LEU A 73 4.18 4.80 8.74
CA LEU A 73 3.92 6.23 8.95
C LEU A 73 4.63 7.07 7.89
N GLU A 74 5.88 6.77 7.56
CA GLU A 74 6.62 7.45 6.50
C GLU A 74 5.94 7.29 5.13
N TYR A 75 5.53 6.08 4.76
CA TYR A 75 4.77 5.85 3.52
C TYR A 75 3.44 6.62 3.50
N THR A 76 2.74 6.66 4.64
CA THR A 76 1.47 7.39 4.78
C THR A 76 1.70 8.89 4.62
N GLN A 77 2.74 9.44 5.23
CA GLN A 77 3.12 10.85 5.10
C GLN A 77 3.47 11.22 3.65
N ARG A 78 4.13 10.32 2.92
CA ARG A 78 4.41 10.49 1.47
C ARG A 78 3.19 10.30 0.57
N GLY A 79 2.03 9.97 1.13
CA GLY A 79 0.81 9.75 0.36
C GLY A 79 0.83 8.46 -0.46
N ILE A 80 1.59 7.44 -0.04
CA ILE A 80 1.70 6.14 -0.71
C ILE A 80 0.65 5.19 -0.12
N PRO A 81 -0.40 4.78 -0.86
CA PRO A 81 -1.41 3.85 -0.36
C PRO A 81 -0.83 2.47 0.01
N PRO A 82 -1.40 1.77 1.00
CA PRO A 82 -1.00 0.40 1.39
C PRO A 82 -0.85 -0.57 0.22
N VAL A 83 -1.74 -0.50 -0.78
CA VAL A 83 -1.70 -1.37 -1.97
C VAL A 83 -0.40 -1.28 -2.78
N PHE A 84 0.41 -0.24 -2.59
CA PHE A 84 1.69 -0.04 -3.29
C PHE A 84 2.92 -0.36 -2.44
N ARG A 85 2.78 -0.74 -1.17
CA ARG A 85 3.90 -0.80 -0.21
C ARG A 85 4.63 -2.14 -0.17
N ASN A 86 4.37 -3.05 -1.12
CA ASN A 86 4.94 -4.41 -1.15
C ASN A 86 4.84 -5.13 0.20
N LEU A 87 3.67 -5.02 0.85
CA LEU A 87 3.39 -5.65 2.13
C LEU A 87 3.32 -7.17 1.95
N PRO A 88 3.66 -7.96 2.98
CA PRO A 88 3.56 -9.40 2.90
C PRO A 88 2.12 -9.85 2.67
N ASP A 89 1.98 -11.02 2.06
CA ASP A 89 0.70 -11.71 1.98
C ASP A 89 0.18 -12.01 3.39
N LEU A 90 -1.15 -12.01 3.52
CA LEU A 90 -1.84 -12.26 4.78
C LEU A 90 -1.65 -13.73 5.19
N ASN A 91 -1.06 -13.95 6.36
CA ASN A 91 -1.02 -15.23 7.05
C ASN A 91 -2.12 -15.22 8.13
N ASP A 92 -3.24 -15.87 7.85
CA ASP A 92 -4.39 -15.93 8.76
C ASP A 92 -4.07 -16.67 10.08
N ASP A 93 -3.00 -17.47 10.11
CA ASP A 93 -2.52 -18.18 11.30
C ASP A 93 -1.62 -17.31 12.20
N ASP A 94 -1.27 -16.09 11.79
CA ASP A 94 -0.48 -15.13 12.56
C ASP A 94 -1.32 -13.89 12.94
N PRO A 95 -1.99 -13.92 14.11
CA PRO A 95 -2.80 -12.79 14.57
C PRO A 95 -2.03 -11.48 14.70
N ALA A 96 -0.72 -11.53 14.99
CA ALA A 96 0.08 -10.33 15.11
C ALA A 96 0.29 -9.67 13.73
N GLN A 97 0.57 -10.47 12.70
CA GLN A 97 0.67 -9.98 11.33
C GLN A 97 -0.69 -9.41 10.86
N VAL A 98 -1.79 -10.09 11.17
CA VAL A 98 -3.15 -9.60 10.85
C VAL A 98 -3.38 -8.23 11.50
N ALA A 99 -3.07 -8.08 12.79
CA ALA A 99 -3.20 -6.81 13.51
C ALA A 99 -2.36 -5.70 12.87
N ASP A 100 -1.10 -5.99 12.50
CA ASP A 100 -0.20 -5.01 11.92
C ASP A 100 -0.67 -4.53 10.53
N LEU A 101 -1.05 -5.47 9.65
CA LEU A 101 -1.58 -5.14 8.33
C LEU A 101 -2.90 -4.38 8.43
N PHE A 102 -3.74 -4.69 9.43
CA PHE A 102 -4.98 -3.96 9.68
C PHE A 102 -4.70 -2.54 10.16
N ALA A 103 -3.75 -2.37 11.09
CA ALA A 103 -3.33 -1.06 11.57
C ALA A 103 -2.79 -0.18 10.43
N ILE A 104 -2.04 -0.75 9.49
CA ILE A 104 -1.53 -0.06 8.30
C ILE A 104 -2.68 0.52 7.46
N ASP A 105 -3.70 -0.29 7.17
CA ASP A 105 -4.87 0.15 6.41
C ASP A 105 -5.68 1.23 7.15
N LEU A 106 -5.87 1.08 8.46
CA LEU A 106 -6.54 2.09 9.28
C LEU A 106 -5.77 3.40 9.34
N ALA A 107 -4.44 3.35 9.45
CA ALA A 107 -3.59 4.54 9.48
C ALA A 107 -3.69 5.32 8.17
N TRP A 108 -3.69 4.61 7.05
CA TRP A 108 -3.94 5.20 5.74
C TRP A 108 -5.30 5.88 5.67
N LEU A 109 -6.37 5.21 6.10
CA LEU A 109 -7.71 5.78 6.10
C LEU A 109 -7.82 7.04 6.96
N ALA A 110 -7.28 7.00 8.19
CA ALA A 110 -7.30 8.12 9.11
C ALA A 110 -6.58 9.35 8.54
N ALA A 111 -5.41 9.14 7.91
CA ALA A 111 -4.60 10.22 7.36
C ALA A 111 -5.18 10.76 6.04
N ARG A 112 -5.61 9.88 5.14
CA ARG A 112 -6.05 10.27 3.79
C ARG A 112 -7.48 10.78 3.76
N TYR A 113 -8.35 10.29 4.64
CA TYR A 113 -9.77 10.59 4.67
C TYR A 113 -10.24 11.07 6.05
N PRO A 114 -9.76 12.22 6.54
CA PRO A 114 -10.05 12.69 7.90
C PRO A 114 -11.53 12.98 8.16
N CYS A 115 -12.32 13.25 7.12
CA CYS A 115 -13.77 13.47 7.21
C CYS A 115 -14.59 12.17 7.12
N HIS A 116 -13.95 11.01 6.99
CA HIS A 116 -14.64 9.74 6.87
C HIS A 116 -15.24 9.32 8.22
N SER A 117 -16.53 8.98 8.19
CA SER A 117 -17.25 8.48 9.36
C SER A 117 -17.69 7.04 9.12
N PRO A 118 -17.31 6.09 10.01
CA PRO A 118 -17.84 4.73 9.99
C PRO A 118 -19.36 4.69 10.14
N LEU A 119 -19.97 3.62 9.62
CA LEU A 119 -21.42 3.42 9.72
C LEU A 119 -21.87 3.16 11.15
N PHE A 120 -21.13 2.33 11.90
CA PHE A 120 -21.52 1.99 13.28
C PHE A 120 -20.71 2.79 14.31
N LYS A 121 -21.41 3.30 15.33
CA LYS A 121 -20.85 4.09 16.43
C LYS A 121 -19.60 3.45 17.07
N ARG A 122 -19.58 2.12 17.21
CA ARG A 122 -18.44 1.38 17.78
C ARG A 122 -17.14 1.53 16.97
N TRP A 123 -17.22 1.82 15.68
CA TRP A 123 -16.05 1.99 14.82
C TRP A 123 -15.53 3.44 14.81
N GLN A 124 -16.26 4.41 15.36
CA GLN A 124 -15.84 5.82 15.32
C GLN A 124 -14.53 6.08 16.08
N GLY A 125 -14.20 5.25 17.08
CA GLY A 125 -12.94 5.33 17.82
C GLY A 125 -11.73 4.84 17.03
N VAL A 126 -11.92 4.09 15.93
CA VAL A 126 -10.84 3.40 15.21
C VAL A 126 -9.86 4.38 14.56
N PHE A 127 -10.32 5.57 14.17
CA PHE A 127 -9.47 6.59 13.51
C PHE A 127 -8.74 7.52 14.48
N LYS A 128 -8.91 7.34 15.80
CA LYS A 128 -8.10 8.09 16.77
C LYS A 128 -6.72 7.45 16.85
N ALA A 129 -5.67 8.23 16.60
CA ALA A 129 -4.29 7.75 16.61
C ALA A 129 -3.94 6.98 17.90
N ALA A 130 -4.38 7.48 19.05
CA ALA A 130 -4.13 6.87 20.36
C ALA A 130 -4.74 5.46 20.53
N SER A 131 -5.81 5.12 19.81
CA SER A 131 -6.50 3.83 19.93
C SER A 131 -6.39 2.95 18.68
N LEU A 132 -5.66 3.39 17.65
CA LEU A 132 -5.59 2.67 16.38
C LEU A 132 -4.96 1.29 16.55
N LEU A 133 -3.78 1.22 17.18
CA LEU A 133 -3.07 -0.05 17.43
C LEU A 133 -3.90 -0.98 18.31
N SER A 134 -4.44 -0.48 19.42
CA SER A 134 -5.30 -1.29 20.31
C SER A 134 -6.57 -1.79 19.62
N THR A 135 -7.10 -1.02 18.66
CA THR A 135 -8.27 -1.44 17.89
C THR A 135 -7.91 -2.54 16.90
N ALA A 136 -6.75 -2.42 16.25
CA ALA A 136 -6.25 -3.45 15.35
C ALA A 136 -5.96 -4.76 16.10
N ASP A 137 -5.31 -4.69 17.27
CA ASP A 137 -5.08 -5.83 18.15
C ASP A 137 -6.41 -6.47 18.59
N TYR A 138 -7.38 -5.66 19.05
CA TYR A 138 -8.70 -6.15 19.42
C TYR A 138 -9.40 -6.89 18.27
N ILE A 139 -9.32 -6.37 17.06
CA ILE A 139 -9.93 -6.99 15.88
C ILE A 139 -9.24 -8.31 15.53
N ALA A 140 -7.91 -8.35 15.56
CA ALA A 140 -7.16 -9.57 15.30
C ALA A 140 -7.48 -10.66 16.34
N GLU A 141 -7.59 -10.30 17.61
CA GLU A 141 -7.90 -11.24 18.70
C GLU A 141 -9.36 -11.74 18.65
N ASN A 142 -10.33 -10.84 18.44
CA ASN A 142 -11.75 -11.17 18.62
C ASN A 142 -12.44 -11.58 17.31
N HIS A 143 -11.84 -11.29 16.17
CA HIS A 143 -12.43 -11.50 14.85
C HIS A 143 -11.49 -12.21 13.85
N PRO A 144 -10.71 -13.24 14.25
CA PRO A 144 -9.72 -13.87 13.38
C PRO A 144 -10.34 -14.55 12.14
N ARG A 145 -11.64 -14.87 12.17
CA ARG A 145 -12.36 -15.54 11.08
C ARG A 145 -13.35 -14.65 10.35
N ARG A 146 -13.39 -13.34 10.63
CA ARG A 146 -14.31 -12.45 9.92
C ARG A 146 -13.77 -12.16 8.53
N GLU A 147 -14.62 -12.39 7.55
CA GLU A 147 -14.30 -12.01 6.18
C GLU A 147 -14.09 -10.49 6.04
N PRO A 148 -13.15 -10.05 5.19
CA PRO A 148 -12.82 -8.64 4.97
C PRO A 148 -14.02 -7.71 4.70
N HIS A 149 -15.08 -8.23 4.07
CA HIS A 149 -16.28 -7.45 3.73
C HIS A 149 -17.02 -6.92 4.97
N TRP A 150 -16.93 -7.61 6.12
CA TRP A 150 -17.53 -7.14 7.37
C TRP A 150 -16.92 -5.83 7.85
N PHE A 151 -15.60 -5.70 7.70
CA PHE A 151 -14.86 -4.48 8.05
C PHE A 151 -15.18 -3.36 7.08
N CYS A 152 -15.22 -3.65 5.78
CA CYS A 152 -15.60 -2.68 4.75
C CYS A 152 -16.98 -2.08 5.02
N LYS A 153 -17.96 -2.93 5.34
CA LYS A 153 -19.31 -2.50 5.73
C LYS A 153 -19.31 -1.72 7.04
N GLY A 154 -18.55 -2.17 8.04
CA GLY A 154 -18.46 -1.51 9.34
C GLY A 154 -17.89 -0.10 9.28
N LEU A 155 -16.87 0.07 8.45
CA LEU A 155 -16.21 1.33 8.16
C LEU A 155 -16.95 2.16 7.12
N ALA A 156 -17.98 1.64 6.44
CA ALA A 156 -18.66 2.35 5.35
C ALA A 156 -17.72 2.76 4.20
N LEU A 157 -16.78 1.88 3.83
CA LEU A 157 -15.81 2.18 2.79
C LEU A 157 -16.48 2.30 1.42
N THR A 158 -15.98 3.25 0.63
CA THR A 158 -16.29 3.34 -0.80
C THR A 158 -15.37 2.43 -1.61
N ASP A 159 -15.80 2.02 -2.81
CA ASP A 159 -14.96 1.26 -3.75
C ASP A 159 -13.59 1.92 -4.00
N ASP A 160 -13.56 3.25 -4.04
CA ASP A 160 -12.33 4.02 -4.22
C ASP A 160 -11.37 3.85 -3.03
N GLN A 161 -11.88 3.91 -1.81
CA GLN A 161 -11.10 3.72 -0.58
C GLN A 161 -10.59 2.28 -0.49
N GLU A 162 -11.44 1.28 -0.70
CA GLU A 162 -11.05 -0.13 -0.60
C GLU A 162 -9.92 -0.52 -1.56
N ARG A 163 -9.87 0.09 -2.74
CA ARG A 163 -8.81 -0.17 -3.74
C ARG A 163 -7.44 0.35 -3.32
N GLU A 164 -7.37 1.27 -2.37
CA GLU A 164 -6.11 1.82 -1.84
C GLU A 164 -5.54 0.98 -0.68
N LEU A 165 -6.38 0.18 -0.03
CA LEU A 165 -6.04 -0.64 1.13
C LEU A 165 -5.33 -1.93 0.72
N HIS A 166 -4.70 -2.63 1.67
CA HIS A 166 -4.06 -3.93 1.45
C HIS A 166 -4.98 -5.09 1.80
N ILE A 167 -5.50 -5.11 3.02
CA ILE A 167 -6.30 -6.23 3.55
C ILE A 167 -7.80 -5.91 3.68
N ILE A 168 -8.17 -4.69 4.07
CA ILE A 168 -9.56 -4.27 4.31
C ILE A 168 -10.24 -3.96 2.98
N LYS A 169 -10.60 -4.99 2.22
CA LYS A 169 -11.27 -4.85 0.92
C LYS A 169 -12.17 -6.03 0.63
N HIS A 170 -13.23 -5.82 -0.14
CA HIS A 170 -14.02 -6.94 -0.65
C HIS A 170 -13.18 -7.85 -1.56
N ASP A 171 -13.52 -9.14 -1.57
CA ASP A 171 -12.93 -10.17 -2.44
C ASP A 171 -12.81 -9.74 -3.90
N ARG A 172 -13.82 -9.03 -4.43
CA ARG A 172 -13.81 -8.54 -5.80
C ARG A 172 -12.61 -7.63 -6.09
N HIS A 173 -12.20 -6.79 -5.13
CA HIS A 173 -11.09 -5.86 -5.28
C HIS A 173 -9.75 -6.57 -5.07
N ARG A 174 -9.70 -7.57 -4.17
CA ARG A 174 -8.53 -8.45 -4.02
C ARG A 174 -8.25 -9.21 -5.32
N ARG A 175 -9.23 -9.93 -5.84
CA ARG A 175 -9.13 -10.66 -7.12
C ARG A 175 -8.83 -9.74 -8.31
N GLU A 176 -9.36 -8.51 -8.30
CA GLU A 176 -9.04 -7.50 -9.29
C GLU A 176 -7.56 -7.10 -9.22
N LEU A 177 -7.04 -6.83 -8.03
CA LEU A 177 -5.62 -6.48 -7.83
C LEU A 177 -4.70 -7.63 -8.24
N ASP A 178 -4.99 -8.87 -7.82
CA ASP A 178 -4.19 -10.05 -8.17
C ASP A 178 -4.14 -10.20 -9.70
N ARG A 179 -5.29 -10.13 -10.36
CA ARG A 179 -5.39 -10.17 -11.83
C ARG A 179 -4.58 -9.05 -12.49
N LEU A 180 -4.62 -7.83 -11.96
CA LEU A 180 -3.85 -6.70 -12.51
C LEU A 180 -2.35 -6.90 -12.34
N THR A 181 -1.92 -7.47 -11.22
CA THR A 181 -0.52 -7.82 -10.96
C THR A 181 -0.05 -8.89 -11.93
N ASP A 182 -0.82 -9.95 -12.12
CA ASP A 182 -0.50 -11.06 -13.04
C ASP A 182 -0.43 -10.58 -14.50
N GLN A 183 -1.34 -9.70 -14.91
CA GLN A 183 -1.40 -9.16 -16.28
C GLN A 183 -0.32 -8.11 -16.58
N ARG A 184 0.43 -7.66 -15.58
CA ARG A 184 1.33 -6.51 -15.72
C ARG A 184 2.43 -6.75 -16.75
N GLU A 185 3.02 -7.94 -16.74
CA GLU A 185 4.10 -8.29 -17.66
C GLU A 185 3.59 -8.46 -19.09
N GLU A 186 2.43 -9.09 -19.26
CA GLU A 186 1.77 -9.21 -20.57
C GLU A 186 1.47 -7.82 -21.17
N VAL A 187 0.96 -6.90 -20.35
CA VAL A 187 0.67 -5.51 -20.75
C VAL A 187 1.96 -4.78 -21.15
N ARG A 188 3.06 -4.99 -20.42
CA ARG A 188 4.37 -4.43 -20.78
C ARG A 188 4.81 -4.89 -22.17
N ILE A 189 4.71 -6.19 -22.46
CA ILE A 189 5.08 -6.77 -23.75
C ILE A 189 4.21 -6.20 -24.88
N ARG A 190 2.89 -6.13 -24.68
CA ARG A 190 1.95 -5.57 -25.67
C ARG A 190 2.23 -4.09 -25.95
N LEU A 191 2.47 -3.28 -24.91
CA LEU A 191 2.80 -1.87 -25.07
C LEU A 191 4.13 -1.67 -25.80
N ALA A 192 5.14 -2.51 -25.51
CA ALA A 192 6.41 -2.49 -26.22
C ALA A 192 6.23 -2.78 -27.72
N ALA A 193 5.50 -3.86 -28.05
CA ALA A 193 5.22 -4.23 -29.43
C ALA A 193 4.47 -3.13 -30.21
N ALA A 194 3.46 -2.51 -29.59
CA ALA A 194 2.72 -1.41 -30.19
C ALA A 194 3.55 -0.13 -30.40
N TYR A 195 4.60 0.06 -29.59
CA TYR A 195 5.50 1.21 -29.68
C TYR A 195 6.54 1.05 -30.80
N HIS A 196 7.14 -0.14 -30.95
CA HIS A 196 8.15 -0.42 -31.99
C HIS A 196 7.64 -0.22 -33.43
N GLY A 197 6.34 -0.38 -33.68
CA GLY A 197 5.77 -0.15 -35.01
C GLY A 197 5.69 1.32 -35.46
N ARG A 198 6.12 2.30 -34.64
CA ARG A 198 5.92 3.74 -34.91
C ARG A 198 7.19 4.55 -35.21
N ASP A 199 8.34 4.22 -34.63
CA ASP A 199 9.58 4.96 -34.92
C ASP A 199 10.82 4.21 -34.38
N ASP A 200 11.64 3.67 -35.28
CA ASP A 200 12.85 2.90 -34.95
C ASP A 200 14.07 3.80 -34.68
N ARG A 201 13.88 5.12 -34.70
CA ARG A 201 14.94 6.15 -34.67
C ARG A 201 15.32 6.65 -33.27
N TYR A 202 14.61 6.24 -32.23
CA TYR A 202 14.78 6.77 -30.88
C TYR A 202 15.56 5.80 -29.98
N LYS A 203 16.33 6.41 -29.06
CA LYS A 203 17.25 5.74 -28.14
C LYS A 203 16.50 4.79 -27.21
N THR A 204 17.10 3.62 -26.97
CA THR A 204 16.52 2.49 -26.22
C THR A 204 16.04 2.88 -24.81
N ASP A 205 16.72 3.80 -24.12
CA ASP A 205 16.41 4.14 -22.73
C ASP A 205 15.11 4.95 -22.59
N ASP A 206 14.90 5.94 -23.46
CA ASP A 206 13.67 6.75 -23.47
C ASP A 206 12.43 5.88 -23.79
N HIS A 207 12.63 4.82 -24.59
CA HIS A 207 11.59 3.84 -24.90
C HIS A 207 11.21 3.03 -23.67
N ILE A 208 12.21 2.50 -22.96
CA ILE A 208 11.99 1.71 -21.75
C ILE A 208 11.24 2.55 -20.71
N ALA A 209 11.68 3.80 -20.48
CA ALA A 209 11.02 4.72 -19.55
C ALA A 209 9.57 5.03 -19.97
N THR A 210 9.34 5.25 -21.27
CA THR A 210 7.99 5.52 -21.80
C THR A 210 7.05 4.33 -21.63
N ILE A 211 7.53 3.11 -21.92
CA ILE A 211 6.76 1.88 -21.74
C ILE A 211 6.46 1.67 -20.25
N ALA A 212 7.46 1.81 -19.37
CA ALA A 212 7.30 1.68 -17.93
C ALA A 212 6.23 2.64 -17.39
N ARG A 213 6.26 3.92 -17.82
CA ARG A 213 5.24 4.91 -17.45
C ARG A 213 3.84 4.52 -17.95
N ARG A 214 3.72 4.01 -19.18
CA ARG A 214 2.42 3.54 -19.71
C ARG A 214 1.87 2.34 -18.95
N VAL A 215 2.72 1.39 -18.57
CA VAL A 215 2.35 0.25 -17.72
C VAL A 215 1.86 0.74 -16.36
N ALA A 216 2.58 1.69 -15.75
CA ALA A 216 2.18 2.27 -14.46
C ALA A 216 0.84 3.03 -14.56
N VAL A 217 0.63 3.80 -15.63
CA VAL A 217 -0.66 4.47 -15.91
C VAL A 217 -1.77 3.45 -16.17
N TRP A 218 -1.49 2.34 -16.85
CA TRP A 218 -2.48 1.27 -17.03
C TRP A 218 -2.91 0.66 -15.69
N PHE A 219 -1.95 0.37 -14.81
CA PHE A 219 -2.21 -0.21 -13.50
C PHE A 219 -3.00 0.76 -12.61
N CYS A 220 -2.52 2.00 -12.47
CA CYS A 220 -3.19 3.06 -11.72
C CYS A 220 -4.56 3.43 -12.32
N GLY A 221 -4.70 3.40 -13.65
CA GLY A 221 -5.96 3.60 -14.37
C GLY A 221 -7.00 2.54 -14.07
N SER A 222 -6.56 1.29 -14.01
CA SER A 222 -7.41 0.15 -13.63
C SER A 222 -7.91 0.30 -12.18
N LEU A 223 -7.05 0.73 -11.26
CA LEU A 223 -7.43 0.98 -9.87
C LEU A 223 -8.35 2.21 -9.75
N ALA A 224 -8.02 3.34 -10.37
CA ALA A 224 -8.81 4.58 -10.27
C ALA A 224 -10.15 4.56 -11.04
N GLY A 225 -10.38 3.55 -11.88
CA GLY A 225 -11.61 3.42 -12.67
C GLY A 225 -11.65 4.29 -13.94
N TRP A 226 -10.51 4.46 -14.62
CA TRP A 226 -10.25 5.05 -15.97
C TRP A 226 -10.81 6.45 -16.30
N LYS A 227 -11.96 6.85 -15.77
CA LYS A 227 -12.68 8.10 -16.02
C LYS A 227 -12.25 9.24 -15.09
N LYS A 228 -11.25 9.01 -14.24
CA LYS A 228 -10.76 9.96 -13.23
C LYS A 228 -9.28 10.30 -13.46
N PRO A 229 -8.91 11.09 -14.49
CA PRO A 229 -7.50 11.34 -14.83
C PRO A 229 -6.69 11.97 -13.69
N GLN A 230 -7.31 12.83 -12.87
CA GLN A 230 -6.64 13.39 -11.69
C GLN A 230 -6.26 12.30 -10.69
N ARG A 231 -7.21 11.43 -10.35
CA ARG A 231 -6.97 10.28 -9.46
C ARG A 231 -5.87 9.36 -10.00
N ILE A 232 -5.80 9.17 -11.31
CA ILE A 232 -4.73 8.39 -11.96
C ILE A 232 -3.38 9.06 -11.77
N ALA A 233 -3.29 10.39 -11.96
CA ALA A 233 -2.07 11.15 -11.72
C ALA A 233 -1.63 11.08 -10.25
N ASP A 234 -2.57 11.21 -9.32
CA ASP A 234 -2.31 11.13 -7.88
C ASP A 234 -1.79 9.74 -7.48
N LEU A 235 -2.42 8.67 -7.98
CA LEU A 235 -1.96 7.29 -7.76
C LEU A 235 -0.62 7.02 -8.44
N LEU A 236 -0.37 7.58 -9.62
CA LEU A 236 0.92 7.40 -10.31
C LEU A 236 2.06 8.06 -9.53
N LEU A 237 1.84 9.28 -9.01
CA LEU A 237 2.79 9.95 -8.13
C LEU A 237 3.07 9.10 -6.90
N ALA A 238 2.03 8.59 -6.25
CA ALA A 238 2.18 7.70 -5.10
C ALA A 238 2.91 6.38 -5.45
N TYR A 239 2.69 5.86 -6.65
CA TYR A 239 3.24 4.57 -7.07
C TYR A 239 4.71 4.64 -7.54
N THR A 240 5.07 5.73 -8.21
CA THR A 240 6.36 5.85 -8.92
C THR A 240 7.23 7.00 -8.43
N GLY A 241 6.66 7.96 -7.71
CA GLY A 241 7.31 9.24 -7.42
C GLY A 241 7.22 10.27 -8.55
N ASP A 242 6.75 9.88 -9.74
CA ASP A 242 6.66 10.78 -10.89
C ASP A 242 5.36 11.60 -10.87
N ALA A 243 5.49 12.92 -10.66
CA ALA A 243 4.37 13.84 -10.80
C ALA A 243 4.04 14.09 -12.28
N ILE A 244 2.78 13.90 -12.65
CA ILE A 244 2.27 14.26 -13.99
C ILE A 244 1.01 15.11 -13.90
N SER A 245 0.76 15.93 -14.93
CA SER A 245 -0.49 16.69 -15.00
C SER A 245 -1.69 15.81 -15.34
N ARG A 246 -2.89 16.26 -14.96
CA ARG A 246 -4.17 15.63 -15.33
C ARG A 246 -4.31 15.44 -16.84
N GLN A 247 -3.91 16.44 -17.63
CA GLN A 247 -4.00 16.41 -19.09
C GLN A 247 -3.05 15.35 -19.67
N LEU A 248 -1.84 15.24 -19.13
CA LEU A 248 -0.88 14.22 -19.55
C LEU A 248 -1.38 12.83 -19.18
N ALA A 249 -1.91 12.63 -17.97
CA ALA A 249 -2.53 11.37 -17.57
C ALA A 249 -3.65 10.96 -18.53
N ALA A 250 -4.56 11.89 -18.88
CA ALA A 250 -5.63 11.63 -19.84
C ALA A 250 -5.10 11.26 -21.24
N LYS A 251 -4.06 11.95 -21.72
CA LYS A 251 -3.40 11.65 -23.00
C LYS A 251 -2.79 10.24 -22.99
N ILE A 252 -2.09 9.86 -21.92
CA ILE A 252 -1.48 8.53 -21.80
C ILE A 252 -2.57 7.45 -21.71
N VAL A 253 -3.64 7.66 -20.95
CA VAL A 253 -4.78 6.73 -20.89
C VAL A 253 -5.38 6.50 -22.28
N ALA A 254 -5.55 7.56 -23.08
CA ALA A 254 -6.06 7.43 -24.45
C ALA A 254 -5.12 6.62 -25.36
N GLN A 255 -3.80 6.72 -25.15
CA GLN A 255 -2.80 5.90 -25.84
C GLN A 255 -2.87 4.44 -25.38
N VAL A 256 -2.90 4.18 -24.07
CA VAL A 256 -3.03 2.83 -23.50
C VAL A 256 -4.30 2.15 -24.02
N HIS A 257 -5.44 2.84 -24.07
CA HIS A 257 -6.69 2.30 -24.61
C HIS A 257 -6.68 2.05 -26.12
N ARG A 258 -5.80 2.74 -26.86
CA ARG A 258 -5.60 2.50 -28.30
C ARG A 258 -4.74 1.27 -28.51
N ASP A 259 -3.68 1.14 -27.73
CA ASP A 259 -2.68 0.08 -27.86
C ASP A 259 -3.17 -1.23 -27.21
N ILE A 260 -4.06 -1.16 -26.21
CA ILE A 260 -4.68 -2.29 -25.49
C ILE A 260 -6.20 -2.05 -25.40
N PRO A 261 -6.99 -2.40 -26.43
CA PRO A 261 -8.42 -2.11 -26.46
C PRO A 261 -9.23 -2.73 -25.32
N GLU A 262 -8.87 -3.93 -24.87
CA GLU A 262 -9.49 -4.66 -23.75
C GLU A 262 -9.32 -3.99 -22.38
N SER A 263 -8.40 -3.02 -22.26
CA SER A 263 -8.27 -2.22 -21.03
C SER A 263 -9.45 -1.28 -20.80
N LYS A 264 -10.24 -0.99 -21.85
CA LYS A 264 -11.44 -0.14 -21.72
C LYS A 264 -12.44 -0.80 -20.76
N PRO A 265 -12.96 -0.05 -19.76
CA PRO A 265 -13.99 -0.58 -18.89
C PRO A 265 -15.17 -1.01 -19.76
N ARG A 266 -15.58 -2.28 -19.65
CA ARG A 266 -16.79 -2.76 -20.33
C ARG A 266 -17.94 -1.89 -19.88
N THR A 267 -18.47 -1.06 -20.78
CA THR A 267 -19.68 -0.29 -20.52
C THR A 267 -20.76 -1.30 -20.21
N ARG A 268 -21.14 -1.44 -18.93
CA ARG A 268 -22.30 -2.24 -18.55
C ARG A 268 -23.45 -1.64 -19.34
N ARG A 269 -23.89 -2.31 -20.40
CA ARG A 269 -25.13 -1.96 -21.09
C ARG A 269 -26.17 -1.98 -19.99
N SER A 270 -26.66 -0.80 -19.61
CA SER A 270 -27.78 -0.68 -18.69
C SER A 270 -28.89 -1.50 -19.30
N ILE A 271 -29.18 -2.66 -18.70
CA ILE A 271 -30.34 -3.45 -19.04
C ILE A 271 -31.50 -2.50 -18.74
N ARG A 272 -32.10 -1.93 -19.80
CA ARG A 272 -33.33 -1.16 -19.66
C ARG A 272 -34.32 -2.14 -19.07
N LYS A 273 -34.72 -1.93 -17.82
CA LYS A 273 -35.89 -2.62 -17.25
C LYS A 273 -37.06 -2.17 -18.12
N ILE A 274 -37.58 -3.12 -18.91
CA ILE A 274 -38.85 -2.99 -19.61
C ILE A 274 -39.96 -3.10 -18.56
#